data_AF-A0A835YUT2-F1
#
_entry.id   AF-A0A835YUT2-F1
#
_cell.length_a   1.000
_cell.length_b   1.000
_cell.length_c   1.000
_cell.angle_alpha   90.00
_cell.angle_beta   90.00
_cell.angle_gamma   90.00
#
_symmetry.space_group_name_H-M   'P 1'
#
loop_
_entity.id
_entity.type
_entity.pdbx_description
1 polymer ?
#
loop_
_entity_poly.entity_id
_entity_poly.type
_entity_poly.pdbx_seq_one_letter_code
_entity_poly.pdbx_strand_id
1 'polypeptide(L)'
;MMMLSTAPLLCLLACLAACTAFVPPTMSLQPQQQQASSRASFLRNGAAAVAAGAVCQALASPALAAKYQSEYLTEPTAEFKALAEQQEAFAKKMRAYKAEYANLEAKFVAADTDESIAAAILALQNLVMSKGQLPEGKQPADVFKVSRKKRAAFKQKNMWGTKVDIVYEEFVRNVIKTKKPDNSGGGAL
;
A
#
# COMPACT_ATOMS: atom_id res chain seq x y z
N MET A 1 -12.24 30.50 -66.33
CA MET A 1 -10.83 30.75 -66.01
C MET A 1 -10.74 31.16 -64.55
N MET A 2 -10.19 30.27 -63.74
CA MET A 2 -9.92 30.46 -62.31
C MET A 2 -8.73 31.39 -62.15
N MET A 3 -8.79 32.34 -61.20
CA MET A 3 -7.59 32.88 -60.57
C MET A 3 -7.84 33.03 -59.07
N LEU A 4 -6.92 32.41 -58.34
CA LEU A 4 -6.90 32.17 -56.91
C LEU A 4 -6.74 33.48 -56.12
N SER A 5 -7.45 33.57 -55.00
CA SER A 5 -7.27 34.60 -53.99
C SER A 5 -6.17 34.17 -53.01
N THR A 6 -5.11 34.98 -52.93
CA THR A 6 -3.99 34.88 -51.99
C THR A 6 -4.22 35.79 -50.78
N ALA A 7 -3.87 35.27 -49.60
CA ALA A 7 -3.91 35.90 -48.28
C ALA A 7 -3.12 37.22 -48.15
N PRO A 8 -3.30 37.98 -47.05
CA PRO A 8 -2.37 37.86 -45.92
C PRO A 8 -3.08 37.98 -44.54
N LEU A 9 -2.75 37.17 -43.52
CA LEU A 9 -1.53 37.20 -42.69
C LEU A 9 -1.38 38.54 -41.94
N LEU A 10 -2.11 38.70 -40.83
CA LEU A 10 -1.78 39.68 -39.78
C LEU A 10 -2.64 39.42 -38.53
N CYS A 11 -2.06 39.74 -37.37
CA CYS A 11 -2.68 39.82 -36.05
C CYS A 11 -2.58 38.55 -35.16
N LEU A 12 -1.36 38.24 -34.71
CA LEU A 12 -1.15 37.64 -33.38
C LEU A 12 0.30 37.88 -32.93
N LEU A 13 0.59 39.12 -32.53
CA LEU A 13 1.83 39.46 -31.83
C LEU A 13 1.66 40.75 -31.03
N ALA A 14 1.16 40.64 -29.80
CA ALA A 14 1.32 41.65 -28.77
C ALA A 14 0.95 41.09 -27.39
N CYS A 15 1.94 40.62 -26.63
CA CYS A 15 2.13 40.94 -25.20
C CYS A 15 3.21 40.02 -24.61
N LEU A 16 4.47 40.32 -24.93
CA LEU A 16 5.54 40.17 -23.94
C LEU A 16 5.50 41.42 -23.06
N ALA A 17 5.34 41.25 -21.74
CA ALA A 17 6.05 41.98 -20.68
C ALA A 17 5.25 41.97 -19.36
N ALA A 18 5.51 40.99 -18.50
CA ALA A 18 5.39 41.14 -17.05
C ALA A 18 6.14 40.00 -16.34
N CYS A 19 7.48 40.05 -16.39
CA CYS A 19 8.30 39.42 -15.36
C CYS A 19 8.29 40.33 -14.13
N THR A 20 7.56 39.96 -13.07
CA THR A 20 7.90 40.39 -11.71
C THR A 20 7.68 39.24 -10.72
N ALA A 21 8.80 38.79 -10.15
CA ALA A 21 9.01 38.13 -8.86
C ALA A 21 7.92 37.15 -8.33
N PHE A 22 8.08 35.87 -8.63
CA PHE A 22 7.52 34.80 -7.79
C PHE A 22 8.37 34.66 -6.52
N VAL A 23 7.84 35.14 -5.40
CA VAL A 23 8.40 34.89 -4.06
C VAL A 23 7.94 33.49 -3.63
N PRO A 24 8.86 32.54 -3.35
CA PRO A 24 8.45 31.25 -2.79
C PRO A 24 7.89 31.46 -1.38
N PRO A 25 6.78 30.80 -1.00
CA PRO A 25 6.35 30.81 0.39
C PRO A 25 7.43 30.11 1.22
N THR A 26 8.09 30.87 2.08
CA THR A 26 8.87 30.37 3.20
C THR A 26 7.94 29.52 4.06
N MET A 27 8.07 28.20 3.95
CA MET A 27 7.46 27.29 4.92
C MET A 27 8.21 27.45 6.24
N SER A 28 7.71 28.34 7.11
CA SER A 28 8.11 28.33 8.50
C SER A 28 7.65 27.02 9.11
N LEU A 29 8.59 26.16 9.48
CA LEU A 29 8.36 25.01 10.35
C LEU A 29 7.96 25.55 11.73
N GLN A 30 6.66 25.80 11.89
CA GLN A 30 6.07 26.04 13.19
C GLN A 30 5.95 24.66 13.87
N PRO A 31 6.53 24.45 15.07
CA PRO A 31 6.32 23.21 15.80
C PRO A 31 4.83 23.13 16.15
N GLN A 32 4.13 22.15 15.56
CA GLN A 32 2.80 21.76 16.05
C GLN A 32 2.96 21.29 17.50
N GLN A 33 2.63 22.17 18.44
CA GLN A 33 2.28 21.75 19.78
C GLN A 33 1.08 20.82 19.66
N GLN A 34 1.33 19.52 19.89
CA GLN A 34 0.30 18.54 20.14
C GLN A 34 -0.39 18.94 21.46
N GLN A 35 -1.43 19.76 21.37
CA GLN A 35 -2.40 19.87 22.45
C GLN A 35 -3.13 18.53 22.53
N ALA A 36 -2.96 17.86 23.68
CA ALA A 36 -3.70 16.66 24.04
C ALA A 36 -5.20 17.02 24.11
N SER A 37 -5.88 16.85 22.98
CA SER A 37 -7.33 16.98 22.88
C SER A 37 -7.96 15.85 23.69
N SER A 38 -8.36 16.18 24.91
CA SER A 38 -9.11 15.29 25.79
C SER A 38 -10.39 14.83 25.06
N ARG A 39 -10.70 13.53 25.18
CA ARG A 39 -11.84 12.85 24.52
C ARG A 39 -13.21 13.50 24.82
N ALA A 40 -13.30 14.39 25.80
CA ALA A 40 -14.52 15.07 26.20
C ALA A 40 -14.99 16.15 25.21
N SER A 41 -14.09 16.73 24.41
CA SER A 41 -14.44 17.85 23.51
C SER A 41 -15.26 17.42 22.28
N PHE A 42 -15.17 16.15 21.87
CA PHE A 42 -15.95 15.62 20.74
C PHE A 42 -17.45 15.47 21.07
N LEU A 43 -17.80 15.22 22.34
CA LEU A 43 -19.20 15.05 22.74
C LEU A 43 -19.95 16.38 22.82
N ARG A 44 -19.25 17.50 23.04
CA ARG A 44 -19.89 18.80 23.26
C ARG A 44 -20.26 19.55 21.98
N ASN A 45 -19.55 19.31 20.87
CA ASN A 45 -19.87 19.90 19.56
C ASN A 45 -20.81 19.05 18.69
N GLY A 46 -21.17 17.82 19.12
CA GLY A 46 -22.10 16.96 18.39
C GLY A 46 -23.57 17.40 18.47
N ALA A 47 -23.94 18.24 19.45
CA ALA A 47 -25.34 18.64 19.66
C ALA A 47 -25.86 19.65 18.61
N ALA A 48 -24.99 20.39 17.92
CA ALA A 48 -25.42 21.37 16.91
C ALA A 48 -25.60 20.77 15.51
N ALA A 49 -25.09 19.56 15.24
CA ALA A 49 -25.22 18.88 13.94
C ALA A 49 -26.51 18.04 13.79
N VAL A 50 -27.34 17.96 14.84
CA VAL A 50 -28.58 17.16 14.82
C VAL A 50 -29.74 17.90 14.14
N ALA A 51 -29.69 19.23 14.03
CA ALA A 51 -30.79 20.00 13.44
C ALA A 51 -30.85 19.96 11.90
N ALA A 52 -29.75 19.63 11.21
CA ALA A 52 -29.74 19.50 9.74
C ALA A 52 -30.08 18.09 9.24
N GLY A 53 -30.16 17.09 10.13
CA GLY A 53 -30.49 15.71 9.78
C GLY A 53 -31.98 15.36 9.85
N ALA A 54 -32.82 16.25 10.37
CA ALA A 54 -34.25 15.98 10.59
C ALA A 54 -35.13 16.18 9.34
N VAL A 55 -34.66 16.90 8.32
CA VAL A 55 -35.46 17.17 7.11
C VAL A 55 -35.37 16.04 6.08
N CYS A 56 -34.29 15.25 6.09
CA CYS A 56 -34.16 14.11 5.17
C CYS A 56 -34.82 12.81 5.66
N GLN A 57 -35.19 12.71 6.95
CA GLN A 57 -35.84 11.50 7.49
C GLN A 57 -37.36 11.45 7.22
N ALA A 58 -37.98 12.55 6.80
CA ALA A 58 -39.41 12.59 6.50
C ALA A 58 -39.80 11.92 5.16
N LEU A 59 -38.82 11.56 4.31
CA LEU A 59 -39.05 10.84 3.04
C LEU A 59 -38.74 9.34 3.13
N ALA A 60 -38.19 8.86 4.25
CA ALA A 60 -38.02 7.43 4.50
C ALA A 60 -39.31 6.85 5.09
N SER A 61 -40.35 6.73 4.26
CA SER A 61 -41.56 6.01 4.65
C SER A 61 -41.19 4.55 5.01
N PRO A 62 -41.48 4.07 6.23
CA PRO A 62 -41.13 2.72 6.66
C PRO A 62 -41.81 1.62 5.82
N ALA A 63 -42.87 1.97 5.08
CA ALA A 63 -43.56 1.08 4.16
C ALA A 63 -42.75 0.76 2.87
N LEU A 64 -41.86 1.65 2.42
CA LEU A 64 -40.95 1.37 1.30
C LEU A 64 -39.73 0.56 1.76
N ALA A 65 -39.18 0.87 2.94
CA ALA A 65 -38.06 0.11 3.53
C ALA A 65 -38.45 -1.35 3.82
N ALA A 66 -39.69 -1.61 4.24
CA ALA A 66 -40.20 -2.96 4.47
C ALA A 66 -40.31 -3.81 3.18
N LYS A 67 -40.65 -3.20 2.04
CA LYS A 67 -40.72 -3.90 0.73
C LYS A 67 -39.34 -4.24 0.17
N TYR A 68 -38.36 -3.34 0.32
CA TYR A 68 -36.99 -3.59 -0.14
C TYR A 68 -36.22 -4.58 0.75
N GLN A 69 -36.58 -4.72 2.04
CA GLN A 69 -36.00 -5.76 2.87
C GLN A 69 -36.44 -7.17 2.47
N SER A 70 -37.68 -7.38 2.02
CA SER A 70 -38.14 -8.72 1.63
C SER A 70 -37.59 -9.21 0.29
N GLU A 71 -37.21 -8.30 -0.63
CA GLU A 71 -36.79 -8.66 -1.98
C GLU A 71 -35.27 -8.80 -2.14
N TYR A 72 -34.48 -8.15 -1.26
CA TYR A 72 -33.01 -8.22 -1.25
C TYR A 72 -32.42 -9.06 -0.11
N LEU A 73 -33.25 -9.61 0.80
CA LEU A 73 -32.85 -10.60 1.82
C LEU A 73 -33.29 -12.03 1.48
N THR A 74 -33.38 -12.39 0.20
CA THR A 74 -33.34 -13.82 -0.15
C THR A 74 -31.95 -14.37 0.07
N GLU A 75 -31.87 -15.63 0.49
CA GLU A 75 -30.64 -16.32 0.87
C GLU A 75 -29.44 -15.99 -0.02
N PRO A 76 -28.21 -15.93 0.53
CA PRO A 76 -27.02 -15.66 -0.26
C PRO A 76 -27.01 -16.61 -1.45
N THR A 77 -26.98 -16.05 -2.66
CA THR A 77 -26.98 -16.84 -3.90
C THR A 77 -25.88 -17.89 -3.83
N ALA A 78 -26.07 -19.04 -4.46
CA ALA A 78 -25.08 -20.12 -4.43
C ALA A 78 -23.67 -19.62 -4.84
N GLU A 79 -23.62 -18.62 -5.73
CA GLU A 79 -22.39 -17.92 -6.11
C GLU A 79 -21.74 -17.13 -4.96
N PHE A 80 -22.52 -16.45 -4.12
CA PHE A 80 -21.98 -15.75 -2.95
C PHE A 80 -21.39 -16.73 -1.92
N LYS A 81 -22.06 -17.87 -1.69
CA LYS A 81 -21.54 -18.92 -0.79
C LYS A 81 -20.23 -19.50 -1.34
N ALA A 82 -20.18 -19.79 -2.65
CA ALA A 82 -18.96 -20.27 -3.30
C ALA A 82 -17.80 -19.24 -3.25
N LEU A 83 -18.10 -17.95 -3.43
CA LEU A 83 -17.11 -16.89 -3.31
C LEU A 83 -16.63 -16.69 -1.86
N ALA A 84 -17.52 -16.79 -0.88
CA ALA A 84 -17.17 -16.72 0.54
C ALA A 84 -16.24 -17.88 0.93
N GLU A 85 -16.55 -19.11 0.49
CA GLU A 85 -15.69 -20.27 0.71
C GLU A 85 -14.30 -20.10 0.04
N GLN A 86 -14.25 -19.56 -1.17
CA GLN A 86 -13.00 -19.24 -1.85
C GLN A 86 -12.19 -18.18 -1.11
N GLN A 87 -12.83 -17.12 -0.61
CA GLN A 87 -12.18 -16.08 0.19
C GLN A 87 -11.63 -16.64 1.49
N GLU A 88 -12.38 -17.49 2.20
CA GLU A 88 -11.90 -18.16 3.41
C GLU A 88 -10.74 -19.10 3.12
N ALA A 89 -10.81 -19.90 2.05
CA ALA A 89 -9.74 -20.79 1.64
C ALA A 89 -8.48 -20.01 1.27
N PHE A 90 -8.62 -18.87 0.58
CA PHE A 90 -7.52 -17.96 0.28
C PHE A 90 -6.94 -17.35 1.56
N ALA A 91 -7.77 -16.86 2.46
CA ALA A 91 -7.33 -16.30 3.74
C ALA A 91 -6.57 -17.34 4.58
N LYS A 92 -7.05 -18.59 4.63
CA LYS A 92 -6.35 -19.71 5.30
C LYS A 92 -4.97 -19.96 4.68
N LYS A 93 -4.88 -20.02 3.35
CA LYS A 93 -3.60 -20.19 2.63
C LYS A 93 -2.64 -19.02 2.88
N MET A 94 -3.14 -17.79 2.89
CA MET A 94 -2.32 -16.60 3.16
C MET A 94 -1.85 -16.56 4.61
N ARG A 95 -2.68 -16.95 5.58
CA ARG A 95 -2.27 -17.07 6.99
C ARG A 95 -1.18 -18.12 7.17
N ALA A 96 -1.34 -19.29 6.56
CA ALA A 96 -0.31 -20.34 6.58
C ALA A 96 1.00 -19.84 5.98
N TYR A 97 0.94 -19.17 4.82
CA TYR A 97 2.13 -18.58 4.19
C TYR A 97 2.82 -17.53 5.06
N LYS A 98 2.06 -16.62 5.68
CA LYS A 98 2.61 -15.63 6.63
C LYS A 98 3.26 -16.31 7.84
N ALA A 99 2.65 -17.36 8.37
CA ALA A 99 3.20 -18.10 9.51
C ALA A 99 4.50 -18.85 9.14
N GLU A 100 4.52 -19.54 8.01
CA GLU A 100 5.72 -20.21 7.49
C GLU A 100 6.86 -19.22 7.26
N TYR A 101 6.57 -18.07 6.64
CA TYR A 101 7.55 -17.01 6.43
C TYR A 101 8.11 -16.50 7.76
N ALA A 102 7.24 -16.18 8.73
CA ALA A 102 7.65 -15.68 10.04
C ALA A 102 8.52 -16.70 10.79
N ASN A 103 8.22 -18.00 10.68
CA ASN A 103 9.04 -19.06 11.28
C ASN A 103 10.43 -19.13 10.65
N LEU A 104 10.55 -18.99 9.33
CA LEU A 104 11.86 -18.95 8.66
C LEU A 104 12.63 -17.67 8.96
N GLU A 105 11.94 -16.53 9.05
CA GLU A 105 12.53 -15.24 9.45
C GLU A 105 13.09 -15.32 10.87
N ALA A 106 12.36 -15.93 11.80
CA ALA A 106 12.82 -16.18 13.16
C ALA A 106 14.06 -17.11 13.20
N LYS A 107 14.08 -18.18 12.39
CA LYS A 107 15.25 -19.06 12.25
C LYS A 107 16.47 -18.32 11.70
N PHE A 108 16.29 -17.44 10.71
CA PHE A 108 17.35 -16.58 10.19
C PHE A 108 17.90 -15.63 11.26
N VAL A 109 17.02 -15.05 12.09
CA VAL A 109 17.43 -14.16 13.19
C VAL A 109 18.12 -14.93 14.31
N ALA A 110 17.77 -16.19 14.56
CA ALA A 110 18.39 -17.05 15.58
C ALA A 110 19.65 -17.79 15.09
N ALA A 111 19.91 -17.84 13.79
CA ALA A 111 21.06 -18.51 13.21
C ALA A 111 22.38 -17.86 13.63
N ASP A 112 23.32 -18.66 14.11
CA ASP A 112 24.60 -18.19 14.67
C ASP A 112 25.84 -18.73 13.94
N THR A 113 25.69 -19.67 13.02
CA THR A 113 26.80 -20.19 12.20
C THR A 113 26.62 -19.78 10.73
N ASP A 114 27.71 -19.58 10.00
CA ASP A 114 27.68 -19.23 8.57
C ASP A 114 26.80 -20.18 7.75
N GLU A 115 26.90 -21.49 7.99
CA GLU A 115 26.10 -22.50 7.31
C GLU A 115 24.62 -22.40 7.64
N SER A 116 24.27 -22.19 8.91
CA SER A 116 22.88 -22.02 9.34
C SER A 116 22.25 -20.75 8.76
N ILE A 117 23.05 -19.67 8.63
CA ILE A 117 22.60 -18.41 8.04
C ILE A 117 22.36 -18.59 6.54
N ALA A 118 23.31 -19.19 5.82
CA ALA A 118 23.16 -19.46 4.39
C ALA A 118 21.95 -20.36 4.12
N ALA A 119 21.77 -21.43 4.89
CA ALA A 119 20.63 -22.32 4.76
C ALA A 119 19.30 -21.59 5.06
N ALA A 120 19.26 -20.74 6.07
CA ALA A 120 18.07 -19.96 6.41
C ALA A 120 17.71 -18.93 5.30
N ILE A 121 18.70 -18.25 4.72
CA ILE A 121 18.48 -17.34 3.59
C ILE A 121 17.96 -18.11 2.37
N LEU A 122 18.55 -19.27 2.05
CA LEU A 122 18.08 -20.10 0.94
C LEU A 122 16.65 -20.62 1.17
N ALA A 123 16.32 -21.04 2.39
CA ALA A 123 14.97 -21.46 2.73
C ALA A 123 13.95 -20.32 2.55
N LEU A 124 14.29 -19.10 3.00
CA LEU A 124 13.48 -17.90 2.78
C LEU A 124 13.34 -17.59 1.29
N GLN A 125 14.43 -17.65 0.52
CA GLN A 125 14.43 -17.43 -0.92
C GLN A 125 13.51 -18.42 -1.64
N ASN A 126 13.62 -19.71 -1.35
CA ASN A 126 12.81 -20.75 -1.96
C ASN A 126 11.33 -20.58 -1.64
N LEU A 127 11.00 -20.19 -0.41
CA LEU A 127 9.63 -19.93 -0.01
C LEU A 127 9.04 -18.70 -0.74
N VAL A 128 9.82 -17.62 -0.91
CA VAL A 128 9.38 -16.45 -1.69
C VAL A 128 9.24 -16.77 -3.18
N MET A 129 10.20 -17.51 -3.76
CA MET A 129 10.16 -17.90 -5.17
C MET A 129 9.02 -18.87 -5.48
N SER A 130 8.75 -19.85 -4.61
CA SER A 130 7.66 -20.82 -4.82
C SER A 130 6.27 -20.18 -4.84
N LYS A 131 6.07 -19.08 -4.11
CA LYS A 131 4.81 -18.31 -4.11
C LYS A 131 4.83 -17.13 -5.08
N GLY A 132 5.99 -16.76 -5.61
CA GLY A 132 6.18 -15.68 -6.59
C GLY A 132 6.05 -14.26 -6.04
N GLN A 133 5.76 -14.09 -4.75
CA GLN A 133 5.59 -12.78 -4.11
C GLN A 133 5.94 -12.85 -2.62
N LEU A 134 6.25 -11.72 -2.01
CA LEU A 134 6.37 -11.60 -0.56
C LEU A 134 5.01 -11.77 0.13
N PRO A 135 4.97 -12.19 1.41
CA PRO A 135 3.74 -12.21 2.19
C PRO A 135 3.09 -10.83 2.25
N GLU A 136 1.77 -10.79 2.14
CA GLU A 136 1.01 -9.55 2.22
C GLU A 136 1.31 -8.81 3.54
N GLY A 137 1.66 -7.53 3.44
CA GLY A 137 2.08 -6.68 4.55
C GLY A 137 3.60 -6.63 4.78
N LYS A 138 4.39 -7.49 4.10
CA LYS A 138 5.86 -7.42 4.14
C LYS A 138 6.37 -6.66 2.92
N GLN A 139 7.00 -5.51 3.16
CA GLN A 139 7.70 -4.76 2.11
C GLN A 139 9.12 -5.28 1.94
N PRO A 140 9.69 -5.25 0.72
CA PRO A 140 11.10 -5.57 0.49
C PRO A 140 12.05 -4.77 1.40
N ALA A 141 11.71 -3.50 1.66
CA ALA A 141 12.48 -2.62 2.52
C ALA A 141 12.64 -3.18 3.94
N ASP A 142 11.59 -3.79 4.50
CA ASP A 142 11.61 -4.34 5.85
C ASP A 142 12.43 -5.63 5.91
N VAL A 143 12.30 -6.48 4.89
CA VAL A 143 13.15 -7.66 4.73
C VAL A 143 14.63 -7.25 4.69
N PHE A 144 14.97 -6.25 3.88
CA PHE A 144 16.34 -5.76 3.79
C PHE A 144 16.82 -5.06 5.07
N LYS A 145 15.95 -4.46 5.89
CA LYS A 145 16.35 -3.91 7.19
C LYS A 145 16.78 -5.03 8.14
N VAL A 146 15.99 -6.11 8.23
CA VAL A 146 16.31 -7.26 9.09
C VAL A 146 17.63 -7.91 8.66
N SER A 147 17.79 -8.19 7.36
CA SER A 147 19.01 -8.81 6.85
C SER A 147 20.25 -7.91 7.01
N ARG A 148 20.13 -6.59 6.77
CA ARG A 148 21.24 -5.64 7.01
C ARG A 148 21.64 -5.57 8.47
N LYS A 149 20.68 -5.55 9.40
CA LYS A 149 20.95 -5.54 10.84
C LYS A 149 21.72 -6.81 11.25
N LYS A 150 21.28 -7.98 10.78
CA LYS A 150 21.97 -9.25 11.05
C LYS A 150 23.36 -9.26 10.41
N ARG A 151 23.51 -8.84 9.15
CA ARG A 151 24.81 -8.70 8.47
C ARG A 151 25.79 -7.81 9.26
N ALA A 152 25.33 -6.66 9.74
CA ALA A 152 26.17 -5.76 10.54
C ALA A 152 26.64 -6.41 11.85
N ALA A 153 25.73 -7.06 12.58
CA ALA A 153 26.06 -7.75 13.82
C ALA A 153 27.07 -8.90 13.64
N PHE A 154 27.00 -9.62 12.51
CA PHE A 154 27.88 -10.75 12.21
C PHE A 154 29.23 -10.32 11.62
N LYS A 155 29.25 -9.23 10.84
CA LYS A 155 30.50 -8.62 10.37
C LYS A 155 31.37 -8.14 11.54
N GLN A 156 30.76 -7.55 12.58
CA GLN A 156 31.50 -7.18 13.80
C GLN A 156 32.15 -8.38 14.51
N LYS A 157 31.58 -9.57 14.35
CA LYS A 157 32.07 -10.81 14.95
C LYS A 157 33.00 -11.60 14.03
N ASN A 158 33.30 -11.11 12.82
CA ASN A 158 34.01 -11.85 11.76
C ASN A 158 33.34 -13.19 11.37
N MET A 159 32.04 -13.33 11.60
CA MET A 159 31.24 -14.52 11.31
C MET A 159 30.38 -14.33 10.05
N TRP A 160 30.90 -13.58 9.07
CA TRP A 160 30.20 -13.34 7.80
C TRP A 160 31.12 -13.72 6.65
N GLY A 161 31.14 -15.01 6.30
CA GLY A 161 31.93 -15.52 5.20
C GLY A 161 31.39 -15.17 3.81
N THR A 162 32.25 -15.33 2.81
CA THR A 162 31.94 -15.06 1.39
C THR A 162 30.77 -15.88 0.86
N LYS A 163 30.61 -17.13 1.32
CA LYS A 163 29.49 -18.00 0.93
C LYS A 163 28.14 -17.40 1.31
N VAL A 164 28.04 -16.85 2.52
CA VAL A 164 26.82 -16.19 3.01
C VAL A 164 26.53 -14.93 2.21
N ASP A 165 27.58 -14.18 1.84
CA ASP A 165 27.44 -12.95 1.05
C ASP A 165 26.87 -13.22 -0.35
N ILE A 166 27.37 -14.26 -1.04
CA ILE A 166 26.85 -14.65 -2.36
C ILE A 166 25.36 -14.98 -2.29
N VAL A 167 24.97 -15.80 -1.32
CA VAL A 167 23.58 -16.21 -1.09
C VAL A 167 22.70 -15.00 -0.75
N TYR A 168 23.21 -14.08 0.07
CA TYR A 168 22.52 -12.84 0.41
C TYR A 168 22.26 -11.94 -0.81
N GLU A 169 23.26 -11.72 -1.65
CA GLU A 169 23.12 -10.88 -2.86
C GLU A 169 22.18 -11.53 -3.90
N GLU A 170 22.15 -12.86 -3.97
CA GLU A 170 21.15 -13.57 -4.78
C GLU A 170 19.73 -13.38 -4.23
N PHE A 171 19.54 -13.56 -2.92
CA PHE A 171 18.26 -13.32 -2.26
C PHE A 171 17.75 -11.90 -2.48
N VAL A 172 18.59 -10.88 -2.32
CA VAL A 172 18.22 -9.47 -2.57
C VAL A 172 17.75 -9.27 -4.01
N ARG A 173 18.50 -9.77 -5.00
CA ARG A 173 18.11 -9.68 -6.42
C ARG A 173 16.76 -10.34 -6.68
N ASN A 174 16.51 -11.51 -6.09
CA ASN A 174 15.26 -12.24 -6.29
C ASN A 174 14.08 -11.53 -5.61
N VAL A 175 14.25 -11.00 -4.40
CA VAL A 175 13.21 -10.21 -3.73
C VAL A 175 12.88 -8.93 -4.52
N ILE A 176 13.87 -8.25 -5.09
CA ILE A 176 13.62 -7.07 -5.94
C ILE A 176 12.79 -7.44 -7.18
N LYS A 177 13.09 -8.56 -7.83
CA LYS A 177 12.33 -9.06 -8.99
C LYS A 177 10.87 -9.36 -8.65
N THR A 178 10.57 -9.76 -7.42
CA THR A 178 9.19 -10.05 -6.99
C THR A 178 8.32 -8.81 -6.75
N LYS A 179 8.85 -7.59 -6.92
CA LYS A 179 7.99 -6.39 -6.89
C LYS A 179 6.93 -6.48 -7.99
N LYS A 180 5.65 -6.43 -7.61
CA LYS A 180 4.58 -6.13 -8.56
C LYS A 180 4.80 -4.71 -9.12
N PRO A 181 4.47 -4.45 -10.40
CA PRO A 181 4.38 -3.09 -10.88
C PRO A 181 3.35 -2.33 -10.03
N ASP A 182 3.69 -1.10 -9.68
CA ASP A 182 2.80 -0.23 -8.93
C ASP A 182 1.63 0.15 -9.85
N ASN A 183 0.41 -0.31 -9.55
CA ASN A 183 -0.78 0.01 -10.34
C ASN A 183 -1.29 1.44 -10.08
N SER A 184 -0.46 2.32 -9.51
CA SER A 184 -0.78 3.74 -9.26
C SER A 184 -0.83 4.60 -10.53
N GLY A 185 -0.72 4.01 -11.72
CA GLY A 185 -0.82 4.68 -13.02
C GLY A 185 -2.04 4.28 -13.86
N GLY A 186 -3.09 3.70 -13.26
CA GLY A 186 -4.32 3.28 -13.95
C GLY A 186 -5.42 4.35 -13.92
N GLY A 187 -5.20 5.46 -14.61
CA GLY A 187 -6.17 6.54 -14.81
C GLY A 187 -6.11 7.07 -16.24
N ALA A 188 -6.43 6.20 -17.21
CA ALA A 188 -6.78 6.59 -18.57
C ALA A 188 -7.63 5.46 -19.17
N LEU A 189 -8.93 5.52 -18.87
CA LEU A 189 -9.98 5.10 -19.81
C LEU A 189 -10.13 6.20 -20.85
#